data_AF-A0A9N8EUD6-F1
#
_entry.id   AF-A0A9N8EUD6-F1
#
_cell.length_a   1.000
_cell.length_b   1.000
_cell.length_c   1.000
_cell.angle_alpha   90.00
_cell.angle_beta   90.00
_cell.angle_gamma   90.00
#
_symmetry.space_group_name_H-M   'P 1'
#
loop_
_entity.id
_entity.type
_entity.pdbx_description
1 polymer ?
#
loop_
_entity_poly.entity_id
_entity_poly.type
_entity_poly.pdbx_seq_one_letter_code
_entity_poly.pdbx_strand_id
1 'polypeptide(L)'
;MSTENDENYYESMSIKELREHLTQSGVDCSAFLEKSELVAAAKRLDLTDYDEEARKLFAQLNLQPTRETQYSNLNAIWRDPTGGGTVYVGNQMAASNRRTLKERNITAIVNCQGLESKNYFEDDEDDDEENDKITYFRFPVSYLAHGSRIGTGMFAKKQGALKGMTPSFEFIDQQISAGHSVLVHCLAGAHRAGTVGVGYLMYKTDMGVDDALATAKKCRPIISPFATLLALLSHLEKDMEQERKRKEKEIKS
;
A
#
# COMPACT_ATOMS: atom_id res chain seq x y z
N MET A 1 -23.56 -12.32 13.83
CA MET A 1 -23.23 -12.31 15.28
C MET A 1 -21.73 -12.08 15.39
N SER A 2 -21.19 -10.97 15.87
CA SER A 2 -21.67 -9.87 16.70
C SER A 2 -20.87 -8.59 16.36
N THR A 3 -21.56 -7.47 16.15
CA THR A 3 -21.02 -6.12 15.86
C THR A 3 -20.73 -5.31 17.12
N GLU A 4 -20.75 -5.92 18.31
CA GLU A 4 -20.77 -5.21 19.60
C GLU A 4 -19.39 -4.93 20.23
N ASN A 5 -18.29 -5.36 19.61
CA ASN A 5 -16.95 -5.26 20.23
C ASN A 5 -16.03 -4.15 19.68
N ASP A 6 -16.45 -3.37 18.67
CA ASP A 6 -15.62 -2.30 18.10
C ASP A 6 -16.02 -0.89 18.58
N GLU A 7 -17.25 -0.66 19.08
CA GLU A 7 -17.69 0.66 19.53
C GLU A 7 -16.86 1.23 20.69
N ASN A 8 -16.29 0.35 21.52
CA ASN A 8 -15.68 0.71 22.80
C ASN A 8 -14.15 0.91 22.76
N TYR A 9 -13.47 0.59 21.64
CA TYR A 9 -12.01 0.66 21.59
C TYR A 9 -11.49 2.10 21.65
N TYR A 10 -11.94 2.97 20.74
CA TYR A 10 -11.57 4.39 20.75
C TYR A 10 -12.13 5.11 21.98
N GLU A 11 -13.29 4.67 22.48
CA GLU A 11 -13.86 5.17 23.73
C GLU A 11 -12.95 4.85 24.94
N SER A 12 -12.22 3.74 24.90
CA SER A 12 -11.27 3.34 25.96
C SER A 12 -9.93 4.08 25.92
N MET A 13 -9.56 4.73 24.80
CA MET A 13 -8.31 5.47 24.67
C MET A 13 -8.34 6.82 25.41
N SER A 14 -7.18 7.27 25.90
CA SER A 14 -7.01 8.62 26.43
C SER A 14 -6.99 9.66 25.30
N ILE A 15 -7.26 10.93 25.63
CA ILE A 15 -7.16 12.06 24.68
C ILE A 15 -5.77 12.12 24.03
N LYS A 16 -4.72 11.85 24.81
CA LYS A 16 -3.33 11.86 24.31
C LYS A 16 -3.13 10.78 23.24
N GLU A 17 -3.56 9.55 23.52
CA GLU A 17 -3.44 8.43 22.58
C GLU A 17 -4.26 8.67 21.30
N LEU A 18 -5.47 9.23 21.42
CA LEU A 18 -6.30 9.57 20.27
C LEU A 18 -5.66 10.65 19.39
N ARG A 19 -5.12 11.72 19.99
CA ARG A 19 -4.42 12.78 19.26
C ARG A 19 -3.18 12.25 18.56
N GLU A 20 -2.40 11.41 19.24
CA GLU A 20 -1.21 10.81 18.65
C GLU A 20 -1.56 9.91 17.47
N HIS A 21 -2.57 9.03 17.62
CA HIS A 21 -3.07 8.16 16.55
C HIS A 21 -3.56 8.95 15.33
N LEU A 22 -4.37 9.99 15.56
CA LEU A 22 -4.90 10.85 14.48
C LEU A 22 -3.80 11.64 13.78
N THR A 23 -2.87 12.22 14.54
CA THR A 23 -1.75 12.99 13.98
C THR A 23 -0.82 12.11 13.16
N GLN A 24 -0.48 10.92 13.65
CA GLN A 24 0.31 9.92 12.91
C GLN A 24 -0.41 9.43 11.64
N SER A 25 -1.74 9.53 11.63
CA SER A 25 -2.57 9.25 10.46
C SER A 25 -2.81 10.49 9.58
N GLY A 26 -2.12 11.61 9.83
CA GLY A 26 -2.23 12.82 9.02
C GLY A 26 -3.52 13.62 9.22
N VAL A 27 -4.27 13.36 10.29
CA VAL A 27 -5.45 14.15 10.68
C VAL A 27 -5.00 15.30 11.58
N ASP A 28 -5.21 16.54 11.15
CA ASP A 28 -5.07 17.70 12.02
C ASP A 28 -6.18 17.70 13.07
N CYS A 29 -5.80 17.47 14.32
CA CYS A 29 -6.69 17.44 15.47
C CYS A 29 -6.61 18.70 16.34
N SER A 30 -5.90 19.75 15.90
CA SER A 30 -5.76 21.01 16.65
C SER A 30 -7.12 21.67 16.95
N ALA A 31 -8.08 21.50 16.04
CA ALA A 31 -9.44 22.02 16.17
C ALA A 31 -10.38 21.17 17.03
N PHE A 32 -10.01 19.93 17.39
CA PHE A 32 -10.86 19.08 18.23
C PHE A 32 -10.65 19.45 19.70
N LEU A 33 -11.70 19.92 20.36
CA LEU A 33 -11.66 20.35 21.76
C LEU A 33 -12.12 19.24 22.70
N GLU A 34 -13.02 18.37 22.22
CA GLU A 34 -13.63 17.31 23.01
C GLU A 34 -13.12 15.91 22.65
N LYS A 35 -13.10 15.00 23.63
CA LYS A 35 -12.72 13.59 23.40
C LYS A 35 -13.64 12.91 22.39
N SER A 36 -14.94 13.22 22.41
CA SER A 36 -15.92 12.66 21.47
C SER A 36 -15.62 13.03 20.02
N GLU A 37 -15.09 14.22 19.76
CA GLU A 37 -14.68 14.66 18.41
C GLU A 37 -13.48 13.85 17.93
N LEU A 38 -12.50 13.62 18.81
CA LEU A 38 -11.34 12.77 18.54
C LEU A 38 -11.76 11.31 18.26
N VAL A 39 -12.67 10.76 19.06
CA VAL A 39 -13.20 9.41 18.85
C VAL A 39 -13.98 9.32 17.54
N ALA A 40 -14.82 10.30 17.23
CA ALA A 40 -15.57 10.33 15.98
C ALA A 40 -14.66 10.47 14.76
N ALA A 41 -13.55 11.21 14.87
CA ALA A 41 -12.53 11.31 13.82
C ALA A 41 -11.81 9.98 13.63
N ALA A 42 -11.44 9.28 14.71
CA ALA A 42 -10.78 7.97 14.64
C ALA A 42 -11.71 6.89 14.05
N LYS A 43 -12.98 6.86 14.44
CA LYS A 43 -14.00 5.97 13.84
C LYS A 43 -14.18 6.25 12.34
N ARG A 44 -14.20 7.53 11.93
CA ARG A 44 -14.26 7.90 10.50
C ARG A 44 -13.01 7.46 9.73
N LEU A 45 -11.84 7.52 10.36
CA LEU A 45 -10.60 7.07 9.77
C LEU A 45 -10.64 5.57 9.43
N ASP A 46 -11.21 4.75 10.31
CA ASP A 46 -11.38 3.31 10.05
C ASP A 46 -12.41 2.98 8.98
N LEU A 47 -13.37 3.88 8.76
CA LEU A 47 -14.38 3.77 7.71
C LEU A 47 -13.93 4.40 6.37
N THR A 48 -12.66 4.79 6.25
CA THR A 48 -12.16 5.47 5.04
C THR A 48 -12.34 4.60 3.80
N ASP A 49 -13.19 5.04 2.86
CA ASP A 49 -13.28 4.47 1.53
C ASP A 49 -12.16 5.03 0.63
N TYR A 50 -11.07 4.26 0.50
CA TYR A 50 -9.95 4.61 -0.39
C TYR A 50 -10.31 4.66 -1.87
N ASP A 51 -11.38 4.00 -2.30
CA ASP A 51 -11.88 4.09 -3.67
C ASP A 51 -12.63 5.41 -3.88
N GLU A 52 -13.39 5.89 -2.88
CA GLU A 52 -14.01 7.22 -2.94
C GLU A 52 -12.97 8.34 -3.02
N GLU A 53 -11.94 8.29 -2.18
CA GLU A 53 -10.86 9.28 -2.22
C GLU A 53 -10.09 9.25 -3.54
N ALA A 54 -9.91 8.07 -4.14
CA ALA A 54 -9.35 7.95 -5.48
C ALA A 54 -10.27 8.54 -6.56
N ARG A 55 -11.61 8.36 -6.45
CA ARG A 55 -12.59 8.99 -7.36
C ARG A 55 -12.58 10.52 -7.23
N LYS A 56 -12.46 11.06 -6.01
CA LYS A 56 -12.30 12.51 -5.77
C LYS A 56 -11.03 13.05 -6.42
N LEU A 57 -9.90 12.34 -6.26
CA LEU A 57 -8.65 12.69 -6.91
C LEU A 57 -8.80 12.70 -8.45
N PHE A 58 -9.46 11.69 -9.03
CA PHE A 58 -9.75 11.68 -10.47
C PHE A 58 -10.61 12.86 -10.91
N ALA A 59 -11.65 13.21 -10.16
CA ALA A 59 -12.50 14.36 -10.46
C ALA A 59 -11.73 15.68 -10.40
N GLN A 60 -10.89 15.88 -9.37
CA GLN A 60 -10.05 17.09 -9.23
C GLN A 60 -9.06 17.25 -10.37
N LEU A 61 -8.51 16.14 -10.85
CA LEU A 61 -7.55 16.13 -11.95
C LEU A 61 -8.22 16.08 -13.34
N ASN A 62 -9.56 16.17 -13.41
CA ASN A 62 -10.36 16.09 -14.64
C ASN A 62 -10.10 14.81 -15.47
N LEU A 63 -9.91 13.69 -14.78
CA LEU A 63 -9.55 12.40 -15.36
C LEU A 63 -10.82 11.62 -15.64
N GLN A 64 -11.37 11.83 -16.84
CA GLN A 64 -12.42 10.96 -17.38
C GLN A 64 -11.78 9.63 -17.82
N PRO A 65 -12.39 8.47 -17.54
CA PRO A 65 -11.88 7.15 -17.98
C PRO A 65 -11.67 7.02 -19.51
N THR A 66 -12.21 7.97 -20.29
CA THR A 66 -12.29 7.95 -21.75
C THR A 66 -11.36 8.94 -22.46
N ARG A 67 -10.63 9.79 -21.74
CA ARG A 67 -9.67 10.74 -22.34
C ARG A 67 -8.25 10.40 -21.90
N GLU A 68 -7.31 10.45 -22.84
CA GLU A 68 -5.87 10.33 -22.56
C GLU A 68 -5.51 11.26 -21.41
N THR A 69 -5.20 10.67 -20.26
CA THR A 69 -5.00 11.38 -19.02
C THR A 69 -3.64 12.07 -19.04
N GLN A 70 -3.56 13.31 -18.55
CA GLN A 70 -2.31 14.09 -18.51
C GLN A 70 -1.25 13.50 -17.55
N TYR A 71 -1.55 12.41 -16.84
CA TYR A 71 -0.63 11.71 -15.93
C TYR A 71 -0.44 10.26 -16.36
N SER A 72 0.78 9.76 -16.16
CA SER A 72 1.16 8.39 -16.54
C SER A 72 0.37 7.34 -15.77
N ASN A 73 -0.08 6.29 -16.46
CA ASN A 73 -0.81 5.18 -15.86
C ASN A 73 0.05 4.38 -14.86
N LEU A 74 1.37 4.36 -15.06
CA LEU A 74 2.34 3.75 -14.17
C LEU A 74 3.72 4.41 -14.29
N ASN A 75 4.52 4.32 -13.23
CA ASN A 75 5.91 4.78 -13.22
C ASN A 75 6.78 3.76 -12.50
N ALA A 76 8.01 3.58 -12.98
CA ALA A 76 9.02 2.81 -12.27
C ALA A 76 9.40 3.55 -10.99
N ILE A 77 9.40 2.86 -9.86
CA ILE A 77 9.82 3.40 -8.57
C ILE A 77 11.15 2.82 -8.10
N TRP A 78 11.48 1.60 -8.54
CA TRP A 78 12.73 0.92 -8.19
C TRP A 78 13.13 -0.03 -9.32
N ARG A 79 14.43 -0.14 -9.58
CA ARG A 79 15.02 -1.05 -10.58
C ARG A 79 16.13 -1.85 -9.92
N ASP A 80 16.19 -3.14 -10.22
CA ASP A 80 17.25 -3.98 -9.70
C ASP A 80 18.61 -3.56 -10.30
N PRO A 81 19.63 -3.24 -9.47
CA PRO A 81 20.92 -2.79 -9.96
C PRO A 81 21.74 -3.89 -10.64
N THR A 82 21.37 -5.17 -10.48
CA THR A 82 22.07 -6.31 -11.08
C THR A 82 21.51 -6.73 -12.44
N GLY A 83 20.53 -5.99 -12.95
CA GLY A 83 19.89 -6.28 -14.24
C GLY A 83 18.68 -7.21 -14.14
N GLY A 84 18.13 -7.42 -12.94
CA GLY A 84 16.84 -8.08 -12.75
C GLY A 84 15.65 -7.20 -13.19
N GLY A 85 14.51 -7.38 -12.54
CA GLY A 85 13.27 -6.70 -12.88
C GLY A 85 13.16 -5.23 -12.47
N THR A 86 12.01 -4.63 -12.81
CA THR A 86 11.62 -3.28 -12.38
C THR A 86 10.32 -3.33 -11.59
N VAL A 87 10.22 -2.52 -10.53
CA VAL A 87 8.98 -2.32 -9.78
C VAL A 87 8.29 -1.05 -10.26
N TYR A 88 7.04 -1.19 -10.68
CA TYR A 88 6.17 -0.11 -11.11
C TYR A 88 5.05 0.11 -10.11
N VAL A 89 4.65 1.37 -9.91
CA VAL A 89 3.39 1.74 -9.23
C VAL A 89 2.44 2.34 -10.26
N GLY A 90 1.20 1.84 -10.30
CA GLY A 90 0.22 2.26 -11.31
C GLY A 90 -1.23 2.20 -10.89
N ASN A 91 -2.09 2.65 -11.81
CA ASN A 91 -3.54 2.70 -11.68
C ASN A 91 -4.21 1.49 -12.33
N GLN A 92 -5.55 1.42 -12.24
CA GLN A 92 -6.32 0.34 -12.88
C GLN A 92 -6.15 0.27 -14.41
N MET A 93 -5.90 1.40 -15.08
CA MET A 93 -5.72 1.44 -16.53
C MET A 93 -4.41 0.78 -16.96
N ALA A 94 -3.36 0.88 -16.15
CA ALA A 94 -2.14 0.09 -16.36
C ALA A 94 -2.42 -1.40 -16.16
N ALA A 95 -3.13 -1.77 -15.08
CA ALA A 95 -3.40 -3.15 -14.73
C ALA A 95 -4.32 -3.87 -15.72
N SER A 96 -5.17 -3.14 -16.44
CA SER A 96 -6.10 -3.68 -17.44
C SER A 96 -5.58 -3.59 -18.88
N ASN A 97 -4.32 -3.21 -19.11
CA ASN A 97 -3.78 -2.97 -20.45
C ASN A 97 -2.60 -3.90 -20.75
N ARG A 98 -2.89 -5.05 -21.39
CA ARG A 98 -1.89 -6.09 -21.71
C ARG A 98 -0.69 -5.54 -22.50
N ARG A 99 -0.92 -4.64 -23.46
CA ARG A 99 0.17 -3.99 -24.20
C ARG A 99 1.11 -3.20 -23.29
N THR A 100 0.55 -2.40 -22.38
CA THR A 100 1.33 -1.61 -21.40
C THR A 100 2.18 -2.51 -20.51
N LEU A 101 1.63 -3.66 -20.08
CA LEU A 101 2.32 -4.66 -19.27
C LEU A 101 3.47 -5.30 -20.06
N LYS A 102 3.20 -5.80 -21.27
CA LYS A 102 4.20 -6.44 -22.16
C LYS A 102 5.36 -5.51 -22.50
N GLU A 103 5.08 -4.27 -22.90
CA GLU A 103 6.10 -3.26 -23.25
C GLU A 103 7.08 -2.96 -22.09
N ARG A 104 6.70 -3.31 -20.86
CA ARG A 104 7.50 -3.08 -19.65
C ARG A 104 8.00 -4.36 -19.00
N ASN A 105 7.84 -5.51 -19.69
CA ASN A 105 8.17 -6.84 -19.17
C ASN A 105 7.49 -7.13 -17.82
N ILE A 106 6.25 -6.66 -17.64
CA ILE A 106 5.47 -6.89 -16.42
C ILE A 106 4.72 -8.21 -16.58
N THR A 107 5.15 -9.22 -15.83
CA THR A 107 4.52 -10.56 -15.78
C THR A 107 3.95 -10.88 -14.39
N ALA A 108 4.07 -9.95 -13.44
CA ALA A 108 3.53 -10.10 -12.10
C ALA A 108 2.82 -8.83 -11.62
N ILE A 109 1.72 -8.99 -10.90
CA ILE A 109 0.89 -7.89 -10.42
C ILE A 109 0.55 -8.07 -8.94
N VAL A 110 0.86 -7.05 -8.13
CA VAL A 110 0.34 -6.91 -6.77
C VAL A 110 -0.92 -6.03 -6.81
N ASN A 111 -2.07 -6.64 -6.52
CA ASN A 111 -3.36 -5.94 -6.49
C ASN A 111 -3.67 -5.47 -5.07
N CYS A 112 -3.56 -4.16 -4.84
CA CYS A 112 -3.72 -3.54 -3.51
C CYS A 112 -5.15 -3.16 -3.14
N GLN A 113 -6.14 -3.46 -3.98
CA GLN A 113 -7.55 -3.18 -3.74
C GLN A 113 -8.22 -4.30 -2.93
N GLY A 114 -9.47 -4.06 -2.50
CA GLY A 114 -10.30 -5.03 -1.79
C GLY A 114 -10.50 -6.33 -2.56
N LEU A 115 -10.97 -7.36 -1.85
CA LEU A 115 -11.12 -8.73 -2.37
C LEU A 115 -12.11 -8.82 -3.54
N GLU A 116 -13.05 -7.89 -3.62
CA GLU A 116 -14.06 -7.75 -4.67
C GLU A 116 -13.52 -7.18 -5.99
N SER A 117 -12.32 -6.59 -5.98
CA SER A 117 -11.76 -5.95 -7.17
C SER A 117 -11.19 -6.96 -8.15
N LYS A 118 -11.38 -6.71 -9.45
CA LYS A 118 -10.96 -7.60 -10.53
C LYS A 118 -9.43 -7.70 -10.65
N ASN A 119 -8.93 -8.93 -10.86
CA ASN A 119 -7.67 -9.16 -11.56
C ASN A 119 -7.99 -9.37 -13.04
N TYR A 120 -7.44 -8.53 -13.91
CA TYR A 120 -7.96 -8.41 -15.28
C TYR A 120 -7.68 -9.62 -16.17
N PHE A 121 -6.61 -10.35 -15.90
CA PHE A 121 -6.07 -11.44 -16.71
C PHE A 121 -5.88 -12.74 -15.89
N GLU A 122 -6.60 -12.88 -14.76
CA GLU A 122 -6.47 -14.06 -13.88
C GLU A 122 -7.10 -15.32 -14.50
N ASP A 123 -8.14 -15.13 -15.31
CA ASP A 123 -8.87 -16.19 -16.02
C ASP A 123 -8.40 -16.37 -17.47
N ASP A 124 -7.29 -15.74 -17.87
CA ASP A 124 -6.73 -15.93 -19.22
C ASP A 124 -6.23 -17.39 -19.33
N GLU A 125 -7.05 -18.25 -19.92
CA GLU A 125 -6.69 -19.64 -20.25
C GLU A 125 -5.57 -19.61 -21.30
N ASP A 126 -4.42 -20.17 -20.92
CA ASP A 126 -3.18 -20.32 -21.68
C ASP A 126 -3.28 -20.05 -23.21
N ASP A 127 -3.21 -18.77 -23.61
CA ASP A 127 -3.03 -18.34 -25.00
C ASP A 127 -1.61 -18.72 -25.44
N ASP A 128 -1.36 -19.99 -25.79
CA ASP A 128 -0.23 -20.63 -26.53
C ASP A 128 1.24 -20.15 -26.34
N GLU A 129 1.51 -19.14 -25.52
CA GLU A 129 2.81 -18.55 -25.22
C GLU A 129 2.97 -18.50 -23.69
N GLU A 130 3.63 -19.51 -23.12
CA GLU A 130 3.94 -19.67 -21.69
C GLU A 130 4.58 -18.42 -21.04
N ASN A 131 5.17 -17.52 -21.83
CA ASN A 131 5.82 -16.29 -21.39
C ASN A 131 4.87 -15.08 -21.17
N ASP A 132 3.57 -15.26 -21.41
CA ASP A 132 2.60 -14.16 -21.49
C ASP A 132 1.60 -14.16 -20.32
N LYS A 133 1.74 -15.11 -19.40
CA LYS A 133 0.87 -15.28 -18.23
C LYS A 133 1.21 -14.25 -17.15
N ILE A 134 0.17 -13.63 -16.58
CA ILE A 134 0.31 -12.69 -15.47
C ILE A 134 0.09 -13.42 -14.14
N THR A 135 1.11 -13.42 -13.29
CA THR A 135 1.01 -13.93 -11.92
C THR A 135 0.45 -12.84 -11.00
N TYR A 136 -0.60 -13.14 -10.25
CA TYR A 136 -1.23 -12.19 -9.33
C TYR A 136 -0.88 -12.47 -7.86
N PHE A 137 -0.69 -11.39 -7.10
CA PHE A 137 -0.65 -11.41 -5.64
C PHE A 137 -1.67 -10.43 -5.08
N ARG A 138 -2.71 -10.95 -4.44
CA ARG A 138 -3.77 -10.16 -3.81
C ARG A 138 -3.29 -9.62 -2.46
N PHE A 139 -3.25 -8.30 -2.32
CA PHE A 139 -2.75 -7.66 -1.11
C PHE A 139 -3.54 -6.41 -0.71
N PRO A 140 -4.76 -6.56 -0.14
CA PRO A 140 -5.59 -5.43 0.29
C PRO A 140 -4.93 -4.71 1.49
N VAL A 141 -3.98 -3.82 1.21
CA VAL A 141 -3.12 -3.16 2.21
C VAL A 141 -3.92 -2.34 3.22
N SER A 142 -5.13 -1.88 2.85
CA SER A 142 -6.06 -1.23 3.76
C SER A 142 -6.46 -2.12 4.93
N TYR A 143 -6.51 -3.45 4.76
CA TYR A 143 -6.87 -4.36 5.84
C TYR A 143 -5.76 -4.44 6.90
N LEU A 144 -4.50 -4.29 6.49
CA LEU A 144 -3.37 -4.14 7.41
C LEU A 144 -3.42 -2.78 8.11
N ALA A 145 -3.75 -1.73 7.37
CA ALA A 145 -3.78 -0.35 7.87
C ALA A 145 -4.90 -0.12 8.92
N HIS A 146 -6.10 -0.66 8.67
CA HIS A 146 -7.26 -0.51 9.57
C HIS A 146 -7.33 -1.57 10.67
N GLY A 147 -6.40 -2.52 10.71
CA GLY A 147 -6.44 -3.64 11.67
C GLY A 147 -7.73 -4.47 11.61
N SER A 148 -8.50 -4.39 10.52
CA SER A 148 -9.84 -4.97 10.46
C SER A 148 -9.84 -6.48 10.27
N ARG A 149 -10.71 -7.08 11.08
CA ARG A 149 -10.98 -8.50 11.32
C ARG A 149 -11.67 -9.21 10.15
N ILE A 150 -11.16 -9.10 8.93
CA ILE A 150 -11.63 -9.94 7.81
C ILE A 150 -10.86 -11.26 7.83
N GLY A 151 -11.36 -12.23 8.61
CA GLY A 151 -10.99 -13.66 8.56
C GLY A 151 -9.58 -14.06 9.03
N THR A 152 -8.61 -13.14 9.01
CA THR A 152 -7.22 -13.33 9.45
C THR A 152 -6.83 -12.32 10.54
N GLY A 153 -7.70 -11.35 10.85
CA GLY A 153 -7.42 -10.19 11.73
C GLY A 153 -7.45 -10.44 13.23
N MET A 154 -7.02 -11.61 13.69
CA MET A 154 -6.42 -11.75 15.04
C MET A 154 -4.88 -11.71 14.96
N PHE A 155 -4.32 -11.86 13.76
CA PHE A 155 -2.89 -12.07 13.54
C PHE A 155 -2.07 -10.77 13.36
N ALA A 156 -2.64 -9.67 12.86
CA ALA A 156 -1.87 -8.46 12.51
C ALA A 156 -1.43 -7.62 13.72
N LYS A 157 -2.28 -7.44 14.73
CA LYS A 157 -1.94 -6.64 15.93
C LYS A 157 -0.82 -7.25 16.79
N LYS A 158 -0.50 -8.53 16.59
CA LYS A 158 0.55 -9.26 17.32
C LYS A 158 1.86 -9.41 16.53
N GLN A 159 1.87 -9.10 15.24
CA GLN A 159 2.95 -9.49 14.33
C GLN A 159 3.79 -8.34 13.77
N GLY A 160 3.32 -7.08 13.89
CA GLY A 160 4.05 -5.90 13.39
C GLY A 160 3.76 -5.59 11.92
N ALA A 161 3.90 -4.32 11.55
CA ALA A 161 3.76 -3.82 10.18
C ALA A 161 4.77 -4.47 9.23
N LEU A 162 6.01 -4.70 9.67
CA LEU A 162 7.02 -5.39 8.85
C LEU A 162 6.52 -6.77 8.44
N LYS A 163 6.14 -7.62 9.41
CA LYS A 163 5.65 -8.97 9.13
C LYS A 163 4.38 -8.98 8.28
N GLY A 164 3.51 -7.97 8.44
CA GLY A 164 2.31 -7.84 7.60
C GLY A 164 2.63 -7.49 6.14
N MET A 165 3.65 -6.69 5.89
CA MET A 165 4.06 -6.26 4.55
C MET A 165 4.99 -7.25 3.85
N THR A 166 5.78 -8.02 4.62
CA THR A 166 6.78 -8.97 4.13
C THR A 166 6.27 -9.88 3.01
N PRO A 167 5.08 -10.52 3.07
CA PRO A 167 4.61 -11.38 1.99
C PRO A 167 4.54 -10.68 0.63
N SER A 168 4.14 -9.40 0.61
CA SER A 168 4.12 -8.61 -0.63
C SER A 168 5.53 -8.30 -1.14
N PHE A 169 6.47 -8.04 -0.24
CA PHE A 169 7.86 -7.75 -0.59
C PHE A 169 8.59 -8.98 -1.11
N GLU A 170 8.39 -10.13 -0.48
CA GLU A 170 8.95 -11.42 -0.91
C GLU A 170 8.41 -11.83 -2.28
N PHE A 171 7.11 -11.65 -2.53
CA PHE A 171 6.54 -11.85 -3.85
C PHE A 171 7.22 -10.95 -4.89
N ILE A 172 7.39 -9.66 -4.59
CA ILE A 172 8.07 -8.73 -5.50
C ILE A 172 9.52 -9.19 -5.75
N ASP A 173 10.29 -9.46 -4.68
CA ASP A 173 11.69 -9.87 -4.78
C ASP A 173 11.88 -11.16 -5.59
N GLN A 174 10.98 -12.15 -5.44
CA GLN A 174 11.01 -13.38 -6.21
C GLN A 174 10.90 -13.10 -7.72
N GLN A 175 9.94 -12.25 -8.12
CA GLN A 175 9.70 -11.92 -9.52
C GLN A 175 10.85 -11.10 -10.10
N ILE A 176 11.31 -10.09 -9.37
CA ILE A 176 12.44 -9.25 -9.75
C ILE A 176 13.71 -10.10 -9.97
N SER A 177 13.98 -11.05 -9.07
CA SER A 177 15.17 -11.92 -9.15
C SER A 177 15.10 -12.90 -10.32
N ALA A 178 13.88 -13.24 -10.78
CA ALA A 178 13.65 -14.03 -11.99
C ALA A 178 13.75 -13.20 -13.29
N GLY A 179 14.07 -11.89 -13.20
CA GLY A 179 14.15 -11.00 -14.35
C GLY A 179 12.79 -10.45 -14.81
N HIS A 180 11.72 -10.69 -14.04
CA HIS A 180 10.38 -10.20 -14.32
C HIS A 180 10.14 -8.84 -13.68
N SER A 181 9.36 -7.96 -14.33
CA SER A 181 8.90 -6.72 -13.70
C SER A 181 7.55 -6.91 -12.99
N VAL A 182 7.35 -6.11 -11.95
CA VAL A 182 6.15 -6.18 -11.11
C VAL A 182 5.39 -4.86 -11.17
N LEU A 183 4.07 -4.93 -11.36
CA LEU A 183 3.18 -3.80 -11.17
C LEU A 183 2.47 -3.89 -9.82
N VAL A 184 2.69 -2.91 -8.96
CA VAL A 184 1.89 -2.68 -7.76
C VAL A 184 0.79 -1.69 -8.11
N HIS A 185 -0.47 -2.10 -8.04
CA HIS A 185 -1.59 -1.23 -8.45
C HIS A 185 -2.74 -1.16 -7.46
N CYS A 186 -3.49 -0.07 -7.58
CA CYS A 186 -4.83 0.08 -7.04
C CYS A 186 -5.66 0.92 -8.03
N LEU A 187 -6.72 1.57 -7.56
CA LEU A 187 -7.60 2.34 -8.46
C LEU A 187 -6.82 3.48 -9.15
N ALA A 188 -6.20 4.36 -8.36
CA ALA A 188 -5.44 5.52 -8.86
C ALA A 188 -3.91 5.30 -8.89
N GLY A 189 -3.39 4.31 -8.17
CA GLY A 189 -1.94 4.20 -7.96
C GLY A 189 -1.37 5.32 -7.09
N ALA A 190 -2.18 5.90 -6.20
CA ALA A 190 -1.83 7.06 -5.36
C ALA A 190 -1.70 6.67 -3.88
N HIS A 191 -2.76 6.06 -3.33
CA HIS A 191 -2.88 5.77 -1.90
C HIS A 191 -2.39 4.35 -1.59
N ARG A 192 -3.25 3.33 -1.72
CA ARG A 192 -2.94 1.91 -1.42
C ARG A 192 -1.67 1.39 -2.12
N ALA A 193 -1.60 1.44 -3.44
CA ALA A 193 -0.41 1.00 -4.18
C ALA A 193 0.80 1.90 -3.92
N GLY A 194 0.58 3.19 -3.68
CA GLY A 194 1.64 4.11 -3.26
C GLY A 194 2.26 3.68 -1.94
N THR A 195 1.45 3.28 -0.97
CA THR A 195 1.90 2.76 0.33
C THR A 195 2.74 1.49 0.17
N VAL A 196 2.30 0.53 -0.63
CA VAL A 196 3.08 -0.69 -0.88
C VAL A 196 4.39 -0.37 -1.60
N GLY A 197 4.36 0.52 -2.59
CA GLY A 197 5.55 0.97 -3.31
C GLY A 197 6.56 1.71 -2.42
N VAL A 198 6.09 2.61 -1.55
CA VAL A 198 6.95 3.32 -0.58
C VAL A 198 7.52 2.33 0.43
N GLY A 199 6.70 1.43 0.98
CA GLY A 199 7.17 0.40 1.90
C GLY A 199 8.23 -0.51 1.28
N TYR A 200 8.08 -0.88 0.01
CA TYR A 200 9.08 -1.67 -0.71
C TYR A 200 10.38 -0.89 -0.95
N LEU A 201 10.30 0.42 -1.23
CA LEU A 201 11.51 1.27 -1.31
C LEU A 201 12.26 1.29 0.02
N MET A 202 11.56 1.48 1.15
CA MET A 202 12.18 1.43 2.48
C MET A 202 12.87 0.07 2.69
N TYR A 203 12.19 -1.02 2.37
CA TYR A 203 12.70 -2.38 2.47
C TYR A 203 13.98 -2.63 1.63
N LYS A 204 14.08 -2.07 0.41
CA LYS A 204 15.24 -2.27 -0.48
C LYS A 204 16.39 -1.30 -0.27
N THR A 205 16.15 -0.13 0.31
CA THR A 205 17.12 0.99 0.29
C THR A 205 17.49 1.53 1.68
N ASP A 206 16.96 0.94 2.75
CA ASP A 206 17.16 1.38 4.14
C ASP A 206 16.75 2.85 4.39
N MET A 207 15.91 3.40 3.50
CA MET A 207 15.37 4.74 3.64
C MET A 207 14.30 4.77 4.74
N GLY A 208 14.30 5.87 5.50
CA GLY A 208 13.17 6.21 6.36
C GLY A 208 11.93 6.58 5.55
N VAL A 209 10.78 6.67 6.22
CA VAL A 209 9.48 6.90 5.58
C VAL A 209 9.45 8.19 4.74
N ASP A 210 10.02 9.28 5.26
CA ASP A 210 10.00 10.58 4.59
C ASP A 210 10.84 10.59 3.31
N ASP A 211 12.04 10.01 3.35
CA ASP A 211 12.95 9.92 2.20
C ASP A 211 12.41 8.97 1.13
N ALA A 212 11.85 7.84 1.53
CA ALA A 212 11.23 6.88 0.62
C ALA A 212 10.00 7.50 -0.05
N LEU A 213 9.17 8.23 0.70
CA LEU A 213 7.99 8.92 0.17
C LEU A 213 8.37 10.04 -0.81
N ALA A 214 9.39 10.85 -0.47
CA ALA A 214 9.90 11.89 -1.35
C ALA A 214 10.48 11.31 -2.65
N THR A 215 11.20 10.19 -2.56
CA THR A 215 11.74 9.47 -3.71
C THR A 215 10.63 8.91 -4.60
N ALA A 216 9.63 8.25 -4.01
CA ALA A 216 8.48 7.73 -4.74
C ALA A 216 7.69 8.84 -5.45
N LYS A 217 7.50 10.00 -4.80
CA LYS A 217 6.83 11.17 -5.40
C LYS A 217 7.59 11.77 -6.58
N LYS A 218 8.93 11.76 -6.56
CA LYS A 218 9.73 12.18 -7.74
C LYS A 218 9.47 11.28 -8.95
N CYS A 219 9.27 9.98 -8.72
CA CYS A 219 8.93 9.02 -9.78
C CYS A 219 7.46 9.10 -10.22
N ARG A 220 6.54 9.26 -9.26
CA ARG A 220 5.09 9.32 -9.46
C ARG A 220 4.46 10.39 -8.56
N PRO A 221 4.28 11.63 -9.05
CA PRO A 221 3.86 12.77 -8.23
C PRO A 221 2.54 12.61 -7.47
N ILE A 222 1.64 11.76 -7.97
CA ILE A 222 0.34 11.52 -7.33
C ILE A 222 0.39 10.57 -6.12
N ILE A 223 1.54 9.95 -5.83
CA ILE A 223 1.68 9.11 -4.63
C ILE A 223 1.42 9.98 -3.41
N SER A 224 0.41 9.61 -2.63
CA SER A 224 -0.02 10.37 -1.46
C SER A 224 -0.70 9.48 -0.42
N PRO A 225 0.02 8.53 0.22
CA PRO A 225 -0.52 7.80 1.36
C PRO A 225 -1.10 8.77 2.40
N PHE A 226 -2.22 8.39 3.00
CA PHE A 226 -2.91 9.21 3.99
C PHE A 226 -3.55 8.31 5.04
N ALA A 227 -4.05 8.90 6.14
CA ALA A 227 -4.76 8.14 7.17
C ALA A 227 -3.91 6.98 7.72
N THR A 228 -4.56 5.87 8.00
CA THR A 228 -3.94 4.64 8.51
C THR A 228 -2.84 4.07 7.60
N LEU A 229 -2.83 4.40 6.30
CA LEU A 229 -1.75 3.97 5.39
C LEU A 229 -0.43 4.69 5.66
N LEU A 230 -0.48 5.95 6.09
CA LEU A 230 0.73 6.68 6.49
C LEU A 230 1.23 6.14 7.84
N ALA A 231 0.31 5.90 8.78
CA ALA A 231 0.64 5.25 10.05
C ALA A 231 1.25 3.86 9.85
N LEU A 232 0.78 3.08 8.87
CA LEU A 232 1.36 1.78 8.51
C LEU A 232 2.84 1.90 8.10
N LEU A 233 3.21 2.91 7.31
CA LEU A 233 4.61 3.16 6.93
C LEU A 233 5.46 3.57 8.14
N SER A 234 4.94 4.41 9.03
CA SER A 234 5.63 4.78 10.27
C SER A 234 5.83 3.59 11.20
N HIS A 235 4.88 2.65 11.26
CA HIS A 235 5.06 1.40 12.00
C HIS A 235 6.08 0.47 11.31
N LEU A 236 6.08 0.41 9.98
CA LEU A 236 7.05 -0.37 9.22
C LEU A 236 8.48 0.08 9.50
N GLU A 237 8.74 1.39 9.49
CA GLU A 237 10.04 1.97 9.83
C GLU A 237 10.52 1.54 11.23
N LYS A 238 9.63 1.65 12.23
CA LYS A 238 9.94 1.24 13.62
C LYS A 238 10.27 -0.25 13.71
N ASP A 239 9.52 -1.10 13.03
CA ASP A 239 9.74 -2.55 13.05
C ASP A 239 11.05 -2.93 12.37
N MET A 240 11.39 -2.32 11.23
CA MET A 240 12.67 -2.56 10.54
C MET A 240 13.86 -2.13 11.39
N GLU A 241 13.77 -0.98 12.06
CA GLU A 241 14.81 -0.50 12.96
C GLU A 241 14.99 -1.42 14.19
N GLN A 242 13.91 -1.98 14.72
CA GLN A 242 13.99 -2.98 15.79
C GLN A 242 14.64 -4.27 15.32
N GLU A 243 14.30 -4.75 14.12
CA GLU A 243 14.86 -5.97 13.54
C GLU A 243 16.36 -5.82 13.26
N ARG A 244 16.78 -4.65 12.75
CA ARG A 244 18.20 -4.30 12.58
C ARG A 244 18.96 -4.36 13.91
N LYS A 245 18.42 -3.73 14.96
CA LYS A 245 19.01 -3.77 16.31
C LYS A 245 19.09 -5.17 16.89
N ARG A 246 18.15 -6.07 16.57
CA ARG A 246 18.20 -7.48 16.99
C ARG A 246 19.35 -8.21 16.31
N LYS A 247 19.43 -8.14 14.97
CA LYS A 247 20.50 -8.76 14.18
C LYS A 247 21.90 -8.28 14.59
N GLU A 248 22.05 -6.99 14.89
CA GLU A 248 23.33 -6.44 15.38
C GLU A 248 23.76 -6.99 16.74
N LYS A 249 22.81 -7.32 17.63
CA LYS A 249 23.11 -7.94 18.92
C LYS A 249 23.50 -9.40 18.77
N GLU A 250 22.86 -10.13 17.86
CA GLU A 250 23.17 -11.52 17.57
C GLU A 250 24.57 -11.69 16.97
N ILE A 251 25.00 -10.78 16.10
CA ILE A 251 26.36 -10.80 15.50
C ILE A 251 27.46 -10.50 16.55
N LYS A 252 27.11 -9.75 17.61
CA LYS A 252 28.04 -9.35 18.68
C LYS A 252 28.07 -10.31 19.87
N SER A 253 27.19 -11.32 19.90
CA SER A 253 27.10 -12.36 20.93
C SER A 253 27.84 -13.62 20.50
#